data_AF-A0AAW5KFW3-F1
#
_entry.id   AF-A0AAW5KFW3-F1
#
_cell.length_a   1.000
_cell.length_b   1.000
_cell.length_c   1.000
_cell.angle_alpha   90.00
_cell.angle_beta   90.00
_cell.angle_gamma   90.00
#
_symmetry.space_group_name_H-M   'P 1'
#
loop_
_entity.id
_entity.type
_entity.pdbx_description
1 polymer ?
#
loop_
_entity_poly.entity_id
_entity_poly.type
_entity_poly.pdbx_seq_one_letter_code
_entity_poly.pdbx_strand_id
1 'polypeptide(L)'
;DGFLKDDLFQRILQFFFSITPEPMDALEDLEDFCRRFLPYTEYAVTERPEEAAQAVLSGPSVLVIEGFAGAVVMDTRTYPNPGIDEPEKDKVLRGSRDG
;
A
#
# COMPACT_ATOMS: atom_id res chain seq x y z
N ASP A 1 -0.87 8.39 15.69
CA ASP A 1 -1.34 7.79 16.96
C ASP A 1 -0.65 6.42 17.12
N GLY A 2 -0.38 5.92 18.33
CA GLY A 2 0.58 4.83 18.59
C GLY A 2 0.29 3.44 17.97
N PHE A 3 -0.87 3.28 17.32
CA PHE A 3 -1.32 2.03 16.70
C PHE A 3 -1.17 2.00 15.17
N LEU A 4 -1.22 3.16 14.52
CA LEU A 4 -1.17 3.32 13.07
C LEU A 4 -0.37 4.58 12.75
N LYS A 5 0.48 4.53 11.72
CA LYS A 5 1.05 5.76 11.18
C LYS A 5 -0.05 6.52 10.44
N ASP A 6 -0.55 7.59 11.05
CA ASP A 6 -1.67 8.40 10.53
C ASP A 6 -1.44 8.82 9.06
N ASP A 7 -0.24 9.26 8.72
CA ASP A 7 0.13 9.65 7.35
C ASP A 7 0.05 8.49 6.34
N LEU A 8 0.41 7.27 6.77
CA LEU A 8 0.35 6.08 5.94
C LEU A 8 -1.11 5.69 5.68
N PHE A 9 -1.89 5.64 6.75
CA PHE A 9 -3.30 5.30 6.65
C PHE A 9 -4.06 6.32 5.80
N GLN A 10 -3.76 7.61 5.97
CA GLN A 10 -4.34 8.67 5.14
C GLN A 10 -4.01 8.51 3.65
N ARG A 11 -2.77 8.13 3.31
CA ARG A 11 -2.37 7.86 1.91
C ARG A 11 -3.10 6.64 1.34
N ILE A 12 -3.20 5.56 2.12
CA ILE A 12 -3.94 4.34 1.73
C ILE A 12 -5.41 4.69 1.48
N LEU A 13 -6.05 5.43 2.40
CA LEU A 13 -7.45 5.86 2.24
C LEU A 13 -7.64 6.78 1.04
N GLN A 14 -6.79 7.79 0.85
CA GLN A 14 -6.85 8.66 -0.34
C GLN A 14 -6.75 7.87 -1.63
N PHE A 15 -5.88 6.87 -1.67
CA PHE A 15 -5.72 6.00 -2.82
C PHE A 15 -6.97 5.14 -3.03
N PHE A 16 -7.52 4.52 -1.99
CA PHE A 16 -8.78 3.76 -2.10
C PHE A 16 -9.95 4.61 -2.61
N PHE A 17 -10.08 5.86 -2.18
CA PHE A 17 -11.10 6.78 -2.70
C PHE A 17 -10.89 7.17 -4.17
N SER A 18 -9.68 7.02 -4.70
CA SER A 18 -9.39 7.28 -6.12
C SER A 18 -9.68 6.10 -7.04
N ILE A 19 -9.92 4.90 -6.47
CA ILE A 19 -10.22 3.69 -7.25
C ILE A 19 -11.64 3.82 -7.83
N THR A 20 -11.74 3.72 -9.15
CA THR A 20 -13.04 3.64 -9.85
C THR A 20 -13.52 2.18 -9.91
N PRO A 21 -14.82 1.93 -10.23
CA PRO A 21 -15.33 0.56 -10.31
C PRO A 21 -14.68 -0.29 -11.41
N GLU A 22 -14.31 0.30 -12.55
CA GLU A 22 -13.84 -0.47 -13.71
C GLU A 22 -12.53 -1.26 -13.46
N PRO A 23 -11.51 -0.70 -12.77
CA PRO A 23 -10.35 -1.47 -12.31
C PRO A 23 -10.68 -2.58 -11.31
N MET A 24 -11.74 -2.43 -10.51
CA MET A 24 -12.15 -3.42 -9.51
C MET A 24 -12.83 -4.63 -10.15
N ASP A 25 -13.65 -4.39 -11.18
CA ASP A 25 -14.33 -5.45 -11.95
C ASP A 25 -13.35 -6.36 -12.71
N ALA A 26 -12.11 -5.89 -12.95
CA ALA A 26 -11.08 -6.63 -13.65
C ALA A 26 -10.19 -7.50 -12.75
N LEU A 27 -10.42 -7.51 -11.43
CA LEU A 27 -9.63 -8.28 -10.47
C LEU A 27 -10.27 -9.66 -10.24
N GLU A 28 -9.44 -10.69 -10.14
CA GLU A 28 -9.92 -12.05 -9.90
C GLU A 28 -10.01 -12.38 -8.40
N ASP A 29 -9.05 -11.89 -7.61
CA ASP A 29 -8.97 -12.19 -6.17
C ASP A 29 -8.33 -11.04 -5.34
N LEU A 30 -8.25 -11.25 -4.02
CA LEU A 30 -7.61 -10.30 -3.09
C LEU A 30 -6.10 -10.16 -3.34
N GLU A 31 -5.45 -11.18 -3.88
CA GLU A 31 -4.02 -11.14 -4.17
C GLU A 31 -3.74 -10.16 -5.31
N ASP A 32 -4.57 -10.19 -6.36
CA ASP A 32 -4.54 -9.23 -7.45
C ASP A 32 -4.84 -7.81 -6.99
N PHE A 33 -5.82 -7.65 -6.08
CA PHE A 33 -6.07 -6.36 -5.44
C PHE A 33 -4.81 -5.85 -4.74
N CYS A 34 -4.20 -6.65 -3.87
CA CYS A 34 -3.05 -6.21 -3.09
C CYS A 34 -1.82 -5.92 -3.96
N ARG A 35 -1.55 -6.71 -5.00
CA ARG A 35 -0.46 -6.44 -5.95
C ARG A 35 -0.64 -5.11 -6.68
N ARG A 36 -1.87 -4.78 -7.06
CA ARG A 36 -2.18 -3.59 -7.84
C ARG A 36 -2.32 -2.34 -6.99
N PHE A 37 -2.89 -2.47 -5.80
CA PHE A 37 -3.34 -1.35 -4.98
C PHE A 37 -2.57 -1.20 -3.65
N LEU A 38 -1.82 -2.21 -3.22
CA LEU A 38 -0.99 -2.20 -2.00
C LEU A 38 0.48 -2.63 -2.25
N PRO A 39 1.18 -2.09 -3.26
CA PRO A 39 2.52 -2.56 -3.63
C PRO A 39 3.62 -2.31 -2.58
N TYR A 40 3.38 -1.43 -1.60
CA TYR A 40 4.39 -1.00 -0.61
C TYR A 40 4.01 -1.32 0.85
N THR A 41 3.02 -2.19 1.04
CA THR A 41 2.55 -2.60 2.37
C THR A 41 2.79 -4.09 2.53
N GLU A 42 3.30 -4.53 3.68
CA GLU A 42 3.31 -5.95 4.01
C GLU A 42 1.88 -6.38 4.32
N TYR A 43 1.38 -7.33 3.52
CA TYR A 43 0.05 -7.89 3.67
C TYR A 43 0.08 -9.41 3.69
N ALA A 44 -0.94 -9.99 4.31
CA ALA A 44 -1.29 -11.40 4.18
C ALA A 44 -2.77 -11.52 3.85
N VAL A 45 -3.13 -12.47 3.01
CA VAL A 45 -4.53 -12.80 2.71
C VAL A 45 -4.95 -13.99 3.56
N THR A 46 -6.12 -13.90 4.21
CA THR A 46 -6.72 -15.03 4.94
C THR A 46 -8.20 -15.17 4.58
N GLU A 47 -8.64 -16.40 4.36
CA GLU A 47 -10.07 -16.72 4.19
C GLU A 47 -10.74 -17.12 5.50
N ARG A 48 -9.98 -17.15 6.61
CA ARG A 48 -10.45 -17.63 7.91
C ARG A 48 -10.84 -16.45 8.80
N PRO A 49 -12.12 -16.28 9.14
CA PRO A 49 -12.57 -15.17 9.97
C PRO A 49 -11.90 -15.14 11.35
N GLU A 50 -11.54 -16.30 11.90
CA GLU A 50 -10.87 -16.39 13.20
C GLU A 50 -9.45 -15.81 13.14
N GLU A 51 -8.74 -16.01 12.04
CA GLU A 51 -7.40 -15.45 11.82
C GLU A 51 -7.47 -13.93 11.63
N ALA A 52 -8.47 -13.45 10.88
CA ALA A 52 -8.73 -12.02 10.73
C ALA A 52 -9.08 -11.36 12.07
N ALA A 53 -9.96 -11.98 12.87
CA ALA A 53 -10.30 -11.50 14.20
C ALA A 53 -9.09 -11.48 15.14
N GLN A 54 -8.25 -12.52 15.11
CA GLN A 54 -7.01 -12.58 15.88
C GLN A 54 -6.04 -11.48 15.45
N ALA A 55 -5.95 -11.17 14.16
CA ALA A 55 -5.11 -10.08 13.65
C ALA A 55 -5.54 -8.73 14.21
N VAL A 56 -6.84 -8.41 14.20
CA VAL A 56 -7.36 -7.17 14.82
C VAL A 56 -6.98 -7.08 16.29
N LEU A 57 -7.12 -8.17 17.05
CA LEU A 57 -6.76 -8.21 18.48
C LEU A 57 -5.25 -8.11 18.73
N SER A 58 -4.43 -8.36 17.72
CA SER A 58 -2.97 -8.37 17.80
C SER A 58 -2.33 -7.05 17.32
N GLY A 59 -3.13 -6.11 16.80
CA GLY A 59 -2.68 -4.78 16.38
C GLY A 59 -2.58 -4.52 14.87
N PRO A 60 -2.40 -5.52 13.97
CA PRO A 60 -2.56 -5.31 12.54
C PRO A 60 -3.95 -4.79 12.15
N SER A 61 -4.00 -4.09 11.02
CA SER A 61 -5.26 -3.66 10.41
C SER A 61 -5.81 -4.75 9.50
N VAL A 62 -7.13 -4.84 9.39
CA VAL A 62 -7.80 -5.80 8.49
C VAL A 62 -8.68 -5.04 7.51
N LEU A 63 -8.51 -5.33 6.22
CA LEU A 63 -9.32 -4.81 5.13
C LEU A 63 -10.19 -5.93 4.57
N VAL A 64 -11.50 -5.67 4.50
CA VAL A 64 -12.49 -6.55 3.86
C VAL A 64 -13.07 -5.79 2.68
N ILE A 65 -13.15 -6.45 1.53
CA ILE A 65 -13.61 -5.85 0.28
C ILE A 65 -14.79 -6.66 -0.21
N GLU A 66 -15.92 -6.00 -0.44
CA GLU A 66 -17.10 -6.65 -1.01
C GLU A 66 -16.76 -7.23 -2.39
N GLY A 67 -17.27 -8.44 -2.67
CA GLY A 67 -17.02 -9.14 -3.92
C GLY A 67 -15.84 -10.11 -3.90
N PHE A 68 -14.95 -10.03 -2.88
CA PHE A 68 -13.84 -10.96 -2.72
C PHE A 68 -14.01 -11.88 -1.52
N ALA A 69 -13.49 -13.11 -1.65
CA ALA A 69 -13.44 -14.05 -0.54
C ALA A 69 -12.24 -13.72 0.38
N GLY A 70 -12.50 -13.67 1.69
CA GLY A 70 -11.48 -13.48 2.72
C GLY A 70 -11.23 -12.02 3.12
N ALA A 71 -10.05 -11.78 3.69
CA ALA A 71 -9.63 -10.50 4.22
C ALA A 71 -8.12 -10.29 4.02
N VAL A 72 -7.71 -9.03 3.91
CA VAL A 72 -6.32 -8.61 3.83
C VAL A 72 -5.88 -8.12 5.21
N VAL A 73 -4.92 -8.81 5.82
CA VAL A 73 -4.24 -8.39 7.03
C VAL A 73 -3.07 -7.51 6.64
N MET A 74 -3.08 -6.25 7.04
CA MET A 74 -2.03 -5.27 6.74
C MET A 74 -1.26 -4.93 8.02
N ASP A 75 0.08 -5.11 8.00
CA ASP A 75 0.90 -4.54 9.05
C ASP A 75 1.11 -3.05 8.80
N THR A 76 0.25 -2.24 9.39
CA THR A 76 0.28 -0.78 9.25
C THR A 76 1.36 -0.10 10.08
N ARG A 77 2.24 -0.88 10.75
CA ARG A 77 3.38 -0.36 11.52
C ARG A 77 4.64 -0.24 10.67
N THR A 78 4.78 -1.06 9.64
CA THR A 78 5.88 -1.02 8.67
C THR A 78 5.57 0.02 7.58
N TYR A 79 6.20 1.20 7.69
CA TYR A 79 6.28 2.17 6.59
C TYR A 79 7.41 1.73 5.63
N PRO A 80 7.33 2.01 4.33
CA PRO A 80 8.35 1.57 3.37
C PRO A 80 9.75 2.10 3.72
N ASN A 81 10.73 1.19 3.72
CA ASN A 81 12.11 1.44 3.31
C ASN A 81 12.16 1.15 1.80
N PRO A 82 12.77 1.94 0.88
CA PRO A 82 13.89 2.90 1.03
C PRO A 82 13.60 4.29 0.36
N GLY A 83 14.40 5.36 0.50
CA GLY A 83 15.85 5.38 0.58
C GLY A 83 16.51 5.17 -0.79
N ILE A 84 15.98 5.77 -1.85
CA ILE A 84 16.72 6.04 -3.08
C ILE A 84 16.48 7.51 -3.36
N ASP A 85 17.47 8.33 -2.99
CA ASP A 85 17.64 9.65 -3.56
C ASP A 85 17.40 9.52 -5.06
N GLU A 86 16.43 10.28 -5.57
CA GLU A 86 16.49 10.70 -6.96
C GLU A 86 17.93 11.18 -7.15
N PRO A 87 18.74 10.63 -8.07
CA PRO A 87 20.06 11.18 -8.28
C PRO A 87 19.81 12.64 -8.62
N GLU A 88 20.18 13.55 -7.71
CA GLU A 88 20.17 14.97 -8.01
C GLU A 88 20.93 15.04 -9.32
N LYS A 89 20.23 15.41 -10.40
CA LYS A 89 20.88 15.77 -11.65
C LYS A 89 21.72 16.96 -11.27
N ASP A 90 22.97 16.66 -10.91
CA ASP A 90 23.93 17.61 -10.44
C ASP A 90 24.07 18.64 -11.54
N LYS A 91 23.47 19.78 -11.24
CA LYS A 91 23.24 20.86 -12.17
C LYS A 91 24.47 21.72 -12.08
N VAL A 92 25.53 21.41 -12.83
CA VAL A 92 26.55 22.36 -13.35
C VAL A 92 27.64 21.54 -14.06
N LEU A 93 28.22 21.91 -15.20
CA LEU A 93 28.85 23.19 -15.54
C LEU A 93 28.84 23.40 -17.06
N ARG A 94 28.61 24.65 -17.47
CA ARG A 94 28.92 25.18 -18.80
C ARG A 94 30.38 24.88 -19.14
N GLY A 95 30.64 24.08 -20.17
CA GLY A 95 31.90 24.11 -20.91
C GLY A 95 31.77 25.09 -22.06
N SER A 96 32.64 26.10 -22.10
CA SER A 96 32.68 27.15 -23.11
C SER A 96 32.71 26.56 -24.53
N ARG A 97 31.63 26.78 -25.28
CA ARG A 97 31.66 26.80 -26.74
C ARG A 97 31.85 28.26 -27.13
N ASP A 98 33.10 28.66 -27.27
CA ASP A 98 33.51 29.69 -28.21
C ASP A 98 34.81 29.19 -28.84
N GLY A 99 34.67 28.79 -30.10
CA GLY A 99 35.74 28.80 -31.10
C GLY A 99 35.46 29.93 -32.08
#